data_AF-A0A844J0R6-F1
#
_entry.id   AF-A0A844J0R6-F1
#
_cell.length_a   1.000
_cell.length_b   1.000
_cell.length_c   1.000
_cell.angle_alpha   90.00
_cell.angle_beta   90.00
_cell.angle_gamma   90.00
#
_symmetry.space_group_name_H-M   'P 1'
#
loop_
_entity.id
_entity.type
_entity.pdbx_description
1 polymer ?
#
loop_
_entity_poly.entity_id
_entity_poly.type
_entity_poly.pdbx_seq_one_letter_code
_entity_poly.pdbx_strand_id
1 'polypeptide(L)' 'MPEESKPKRARPNPNLAFVLEPAIRARLDKLAADEDRSVSYIARRALVEHLEKLGY' A
#
# COMPACT_ATOMS: atom_id res chain seq x y z
N MET A 1 -27.21 -32.00 -9.53
CA MET A 1 -25.78 -31.77 -9.26
C MET A 1 -25.63 -30.31 -8.87
N PRO A 2 -25.32 -29.95 -7.61
CA PRO A 2 -24.99 -28.57 -7.27
C PRO A 2 -23.54 -28.28 -7.69
N GLU A 3 -23.34 -27.24 -8.49
CA GLU A 3 -22.01 -26.80 -8.92
C GLU A 3 -21.14 -26.38 -7.73
N GLU A 4 -19.98 -27.03 -7.59
CA GLU A 4 -18.89 -26.64 -6.70
C GLU A 4 -18.47 -25.19 -7.00
N SER A 5 -18.81 -24.28 -6.09
CA SER A 5 -18.31 -22.91 -6.12
C SER A 5 -16.80 -22.91 -5.87
N LYS A 6 -16.03 -22.85 -6.96
CA LYS A 6 -14.58 -22.67 -6.92
C LYS A 6 -14.20 -21.45 -6.05
N PRO A 7 -13.14 -21.52 -5.25
CA PRO A 7 -12.72 -20.41 -4.41
C PRO A 7 -12.37 -19.20 -5.29
N LYS A 8 -13.15 -18.14 -5.13
CA LYS A 8 -12.97 -16.84 -5.77
C LYS A 8 -11.55 -16.36 -5.43
N ARG A 9 -10.64 -16.29 -6.41
CA ARG A 9 -9.33 -15.65 -6.26
C ARG A 9 -9.55 -14.35 -5.50
N ALA A 10 -8.95 -14.22 -4.31
CA ALA A 10 -9.05 -13.00 -3.52
C ALA A 10 -8.65 -11.85 -4.45
N ARG A 11 -9.59 -10.96 -4.77
CA ARG A 11 -9.28 -9.75 -5.55
C ARG A 11 -8.16 -9.06 -4.77
N PRO A 12 -7.08 -8.56 -5.42
CA PRO A 12 -6.06 -7.79 -4.73
C PRO A 12 -6.80 -6.70 -3.97
N ASN A 13 -6.74 -6.76 -2.65
CA ASN A 13 -7.57 -5.94 -1.78
C ASN A 13 -7.21 -4.48 -2.08
N PRO A 14 -8.09 -3.70 -2.75
CA PRO A 14 -7.67 -2.44 -3.36
C PRO A 14 -7.39 -1.33 -2.34
N ASN A 15 -7.73 -1.57 -1.06
CA ASN A 15 -7.72 -0.58 0.00
C ASN A 15 -6.74 -0.97 1.12
N LEU A 16 -5.44 -0.97 0.84
CA LEU A 16 -4.44 -0.97 1.91
C LEU A 16 -4.47 0.40 2.58
N ALA A 17 -5.06 0.48 3.78
CA ALA A 17 -5.08 1.70 4.58
C ALA A 17 -3.84 1.75 5.49
N PHE A 18 -3.03 2.80 5.34
CA PHE A 18 -1.90 3.06 6.22
C PHE A 18 -2.35 3.92 7.40
N VAL A 19 -2.21 3.40 8.61
CA VAL A 19 -2.31 4.21 9.83
C VAL A 19 -0.90 4.72 10.14
N LEU A 20 -0.71 6.03 10.01
CA LEU A 20 0.59 6.69 10.16
C LEU A 20 0.58 7.55 11.42
N GLU A 21 1.68 7.52 12.18
CA GLU A 21 1.89 8.49 13.24
C GLU A 21 1.96 9.92 12.67
N PRO A 22 1.50 10.95 13.40
CA PRO A 22 1.45 12.33 12.89
C PRO A 22 2.79 12.85 12.36
N ALA A 23 3.89 12.52 13.04
CA ALA A 23 5.22 12.94 12.63
C ALA A 23 5.67 12.30 11.30
N ILE A 24 5.34 11.01 11.10
CA ILE A 24 5.63 10.28 9.85
C ILE A 24 4.74 10.82 8.73
N ARG A 25 3.46 11.04 9.04
CA ARG A 25 2.49 11.60 8.09
C ARG A 25 2.96 12.95 7.56
N ALA A 26 3.38 13.87 8.43
CA ALA A 26 3.88 15.18 8.02
C ALA A 26 5.11 15.09 7.09
N ARG A 27 6.01 14.12 7.31
CA ARG A 27 7.16 13.89 6.42
C ARG A 27 6.72 13.35 5.06
N LEU A 28 5.77 12.41 5.05
CA LEU A 28 5.23 11.86 3.81
C LEU A 28 4.39 12.87 3.03
N ASP A 29 3.66 13.77 3.70
CA ASP A 29 2.94 14.87 3.04
C ASP A 29 3.90 15.82 2.32
N LYS A 30 5.05 16.16 2.91
CA LYS A 30 6.09 16.96 2.23
C LYS A 30 6.64 16.24 1.00
N LEU A 31 7.03 14.98 1.15
CA LEU A 31 7.57 14.19 0.03
C LEU A 31 6.53 13.99 -1.09
N ALA A 32 5.27 13.79 -0.72
CA ALA A 32 4.15 13.68 -1.65
C ALA A 32 3.94 14.99 -2.45
N ALA A 33 4.07 16.14 -1.80
CA ALA A 33 4.00 17.44 -2.45
C ALA A 33 5.17 17.67 -3.41
N ASP A 34 6.40 17.30 -2.99
CA ASP A 34 7.61 17.46 -3.81
C ASP A 34 7.57 16.57 -5.07
N GLU A 35 6.99 15.37 -4.99
CA GLU A 35 6.91 14.41 -6.10
C GLU A 35 5.62 14.55 -6.96
N ASP A 36 4.70 15.46 -6.62
CA ASP A 36 3.35 15.56 -7.21
C ASP A 36 2.62 14.20 -7.20
N ARG A 37 2.58 13.59 -6.02
CA ARG A 37 1.98 12.26 -5.77
C ARG A 37 1.13 12.27 -4.52
N SER A 38 0.32 11.22 -4.34
CA SER A 38 -0.44 11.03 -3.10
C SER A 38 0.41 10.41 -2.00
N VAL A 39 0.13 10.76 -0.74
CA VAL A 39 0.76 10.12 0.44
C VAL A 39 0.62 8.60 0.42
N SER A 40 -0.52 8.09 -0.03
CA SER A 40 -0.77 6.65 -0.13
C SER A 40 0.17 5.98 -1.14
N TYR A 41 0.47 6.66 -2.25
CA TYR A 41 1.45 6.18 -3.23
C TYR A 41 2.86 6.14 -2.64
N ILE A 42 3.29 7.23 -1.99
CA ILE A 42 4.61 7.30 -1.36
C ILE A 42 4.76 6.23 -0.26
N ALA A 43 3.76 6.07 0.60
CA ALA A 43 3.76 5.05 1.65
C ALA A 43 3.86 3.63 1.08
N ARG A 44 3.10 3.35 0.00
CA ARG A 44 3.15 2.06 -0.69
C ARG A 44 4.51 1.81 -1.35
N ARG A 45 5.07 2.81 -2.02
CA ARG A 45 6.39 2.72 -2.65
C ARG A 45 7.47 2.42 -1.61
N ALA A 46 7.49 3.17 -0.50
CA ALA A 46 8.44 2.95 0.58
C ALA A 46 8.33 1.54 1.19
N LEU A 47 7.10 1.02 1.33
CA LEU A 47 6.88 -0.35 1.79
C LEU A 47 7.44 -1.38 0.79
N VAL A 48 7.18 -1.22 -0.51
CA VAL A 48 7.70 -2.12 -1.54
C VAL A 48 9.22 -2.11 -1.56
N GLU A 49 9.85 -0.93 -1.59
CA GLU A 49 11.31 -0.79 -1.56
C GLU A 49 11.93 -1.42 -0.30
N HIS A 50 11.23 -1.38 0.84
CA HIS A 50 11.68 -2.02 2.07
C HIS A 50 11.56 -3.55 2.01
N LEU A 51 10.45 -4.07 1.48
CA LEU A 51 10.24 -5.52 1.30
C LEU A 51 11.25 -6.12 0.34
N GLU A 52 11.54 -5.45 -0.78
CA GLU A 52 12.56 -5.86 -1.74
C GLU A 52 13.96 -5.94 -1.08
N LYS A 53 14.31 -4.98 -0.22
CA LYS A 53 15.57 -5.01 0.54
C LYS A 53 15.67 -6.17 1.52
N LEU A 54 14.54 -6.68 1.99
CA LEU A 54 14.46 -7.86 2.86
C LEU A 54 14.42 -9.18 2.06
N GLY A 55 14.32 -9.12 0.73
CA GLY A 55 14.29 -10.28 -0.15
C GLY A 55 12.90 -10.91 -0.34
N TYR A 56 11.84 -10.14 -0.11
CA TYR A 56 10.46 -10.54 -0.45
C TYR A 56 10.11 -10.21 -1.90
#